data_AF-A0A3L6JLK1-F1
#
_entry.id   AF-A0A3L6JLK1-F1
#
_cell.length_a   1.000
_cell.length_b   1.000
_cell.length_c   1.000
_cell.angle_alpha   90.00
_cell.angle_beta   90.00
_cell.angle_gamma   90.00
#
_symmetry.space_group_name_H-M   'P 1'
#
loop_
_entity.id
_entity.type
_entity.pdbx_description
1 polymer ?
#
loop_
_entity_poly.entity_id
_entity_poly.type
_entity_poly.pdbx_seq_one_letter_code
_entity_poly.pdbx_strand_id
1 'polypeptide(L)'
;MSDITEVLVTRRTGELRELFQHSLDTGLLPEFVNSLSIISQGPMRQRWGILRSILFEVLCIADLQGLDRDPVDIINRVGKLEGRPISSSARPFAIELLREQVARYNTFFLDIDALQKSLGAVLVPQIIEARLAEVKHMCRGRVSSSALISTYYGFTFATSAVRQEEWSAGLHSFLGELGILGDDISCTMEYDFDPELVSFSNASDQTAELLKTILVLTGPNSGKRAEAAERLGCIADPRSEYYLRKVAGDQYPWVRLSAIRALTEIALPPSVLTFIHALGDLDSSVRSEAVKGLVAVGPPAVAPLISILSKEPNIDYADTLRAAEVAHPRSLDNLAAALTQRFNITKALAAEALGKIGDDRAVPSLLQLGRGQDEQLRSIALNALNTFGKS
;
A
#
# COMPACT_ATOMS: atom_id res chain seq x y z
N MET A 1 8.28 -25.63 -0.63
CA MET A 1 8.44 -24.91 -1.92
C MET A 1 7.10 -24.68 -2.64
N SER A 2 6.20 -25.68 -2.72
CA SER A 2 4.86 -25.50 -3.33
C SER A 2 4.04 -24.45 -2.58
N ASP A 3 4.00 -24.52 -1.25
CA ASP A 3 3.09 -23.68 -0.45
C ASP A 3 3.43 -22.20 -0.53
N ILE A 4 4.71 -21.80 -0.43
CA ILE A 4 5.11 -20.38 -0.53
C ILE A 4 4.82 -19.82 -1.92
N THR A 5 5.11 -20.60 -2.98
CA THR A 5 4.85 -20.19 -4.36
C THR A 5 3.34 -20.06 -4.61
N GLU A 6 2.55 -21.03 -4.14
CA GLU A 6 1.09 -21.05 -4.27
C GLU A 6 0.44 -19.89 -3.49
N VAL A 7 0.88 -19.63 -2.27
CA VAL A 7 0.44 -18.49 -1.45
C VAL A 7 0.76 -17.16 -2.12
N LEU A 8 1.97 -17.02 -2.68
CA LEU A 8 2.35 -15.82 -3.42
C LEU A 8 1.57 -15.66 -4.72
N VAL A 9 1.25 -16.74 -5.43
CA VAL A 9 0.41 -16.74 -6.65
C VAL A 9 -1.03 -16.36 -6.32
N THR A 10 -1.59 -16.93 -5.25
CA THR A 10 -2.99 -16.75 -4.83
C THR A 10 -3.24 -15.48 -4.02
N ARG A 11 -2.21 -14.65 -3.80
CA ARG A 11 -2.27 -13.37 -3.05
C ARG A 11 -2.80 -13.51 -1.63
N ARG A 12 -2.60 -14.68 -1.00
CA ARG A 12 -3.00 -14.90 0.39
C ARG A 12 -1.94 -14.36 1.33
N THR A 13 -1.82 -13.04 1.38
CA THR A 13 -0.80 -12.31 2.17
C THR A 13 -0.83 -12.69 3.67
N GLY A 14 -2.01 -13.03 4.20
CA GLY A 14 -2.19 -13.57 5.55
C GLY A 14 -1.57 -14.96 5.75
N GLU A 15 -1.63 -15.85 4.75
CA GLU A 15 -1.03 -17.19 4.83
C GLU A 15 0.51 -17.11 4.73
N LEU A 16 1.05 -16.16 3.95
CA LEU A 16 2.50 -15.95 3.87
C LEU A 16 3.08 -15.51 5.22
N ARG A 17 2.32 -14.69 5.95
CA ARG A 17 2.64 -14.25 7.31
C ARG A 17 2.69 -15.44 8.27
N GLU A 18 1.67 -16.29 8.23
CA GLU A 18 1.57 -17.48 9.06
C GLU A 18 2.72 -18.47 8.77
N LEU A 19 3.05 -18.67 7.49
CA LEU A 19 4.19 -19.50 7.07
C LEU A 19 5.53 -18.95 7.58
N PHE A 20 5.75 -17.64 7.50
CA PHE A 20 6.98 -17.04 7.98
C PHE A 20 7.08 -17.11 9.51
N GLN A 21 6.01 -16.79 10.23
CA GLN A 21 5.97 -16.93 11.69
C GLN A 21 6.22 -18.38 12.11
N HIS A 22 5.59 -19.35 11.43
CA HIS A 22 5.82 -20.76 11.68
C HIS A 22 7.30 -21.15 11.43
N SER A 23 7.92 -20.63 10.36
CA SER A 23 9.35 -20.90 10.08
C SER A 23 10.28 -20.32 11.15
N LEU A 24 9.91 -19.16 11.74
CA LEU A 24 10.63 -18.56 12.86
C LEU A 24 10.50 -19.42 14.12
N ASP A 25 9.29 -19.89 14.42
CA ASP A 25 8.99 -20.66 15.64
C ASP A 25 9.58 -22.09 15.60
N THR A 26 9.77 -22.65 14.40
CA THR A 26 10.23 -24.03 14.18
C THR A 26 11.71 -24.15 13.79
N GLY A 27 12.41 -23.03 13.58
CA GLY A 27 13.82 -23.04 13.15
C GLY A 27 14.03 -23.41 11.67
N LEU A 28 12.97 -23.46 10.88
CA LEU A 28 13.02 -23.74 9.43
C LEU A 28 13.27 -22.49 8.58
N LEU A 29 13.75 -21.41 9.22
CA LEU A 29 14.06 -20.15 8.56
C LEU A 29 14.97 -20.33 7.32
N PRO A 30 16.07 -21.12 7.35
CA PRO A 30 16.94 -21.33 6.18
C PRO A 30 16.22 -21.89 4.93
N GLU A 31 15.25 -22.78 5.13
CA GLU A 31 14.48 -23.41 4.05
C GLU A 31 13.44 -22.45 3.47
N PHE A 32 12.85 -21.62 4.34
CA PHE A 32 12.03 -20.49 3.95
C PHE A 32 12.84 -19.48 3.12
N VAL A 33 14.08 -19.16 3.55
CA VAL A 33 15.01 -18.27 2.81
C VAL A 33 15.29 -18.81 1.43
N ASN A 34 15.66 -20.09 1.33
CA ASN A 34 16.01 -20.70 0.06
C ASN A 34 14.82 -20.68 -0.92
N SER A 35 13.61 -20.94 -0.41
CA SER A 35 12.38 -20.84 -1.19
C SER A 35 12.16 -19.41 -1.71
N LEU A 36 12.37 -18.39 -0.87
CA LEU A 36 12.24 -16.98 -1.28
C LEU A 36 13.33 -16.53 -2.26
N SER A 37 14.57 -17.01 -2.11
CA SER A 37 15.66 -16.69 -3.03
C SER A 37 15.42 -17.23 -4.44
N ILE A 38 14.76 -18.38 -4.56
CA ILE A 38 14.38 -18.94 -5.87
C ILE A 38 13.26 -18.09 -6.49
N ILE A 39 12.33 -17.61 -5.67
CA ILE A 39 11.19 -16.79 -6.10
C ILE A 39 11.64 -15.38 -6.51
N SER A 40 12.61 -14.80 -5.80
CA SER A 40 13.16 -13.47 -6.09
C SER A 40 13.89 -13.39 -7.43
N GLN A 41 14.48 -14.51 -7.86
CA GLN A 41 15.20 -14.64 -9.11
C GLN A 41 14.32 -15.15 -10.27
N GLY A 42 13.07 -15.53 -9.98
CA GLY A 42 12.12 -16.11 -10.94
C GLY A 42 11.08 -15.14 -11.51
N PRO A 43 10.11 -15.63 -12.29
CA PRO A 43 9.05 -14.81 -12.90
C PRO A 43 8.15 -14.09 -11.88
N MET A 44 8.19 -14.50 -10.62
CA MET A 44 7.48 -13.85 -9.51
C MET A 44 8.23 -12.62 -8.94
N ARG A 45 9.36 -12.20 -9.54
CA ARG A 45 10.07 -10.96 -9.19
C ARG A 45 9.18 -9.71 -9.25
N GLN A 46 8.12 -9.74 -10.06
CA GLN A 46 7.10 -8.69 -10.11
C GLN A 46 6.29 -8.55 -8.80
N ARG A 47 6.32 -9.54 -7.91
CA ARG A 47 5.63 -9.52 -6.60
C ARG A 47 6.59 -9.22 -5.43
N TRP A 48 7.78 -8.71 -5.76
CA TRP A 48 8.86 -8.43 -4.82
C TRP A 48 8.47 -7.51 -3.67
N GLY A 49 7.72 -6.48 -4.00
CA GLY A 49 7.31 -5.50 -3.02
C GLY A 49 6.38 -6.06 -1.97
N ILE A 50 5.36 -6.80 -2.39
CA ILE A 50 4.40 -7.47 -1.48
C ILE A 50 5.15 -8.36 -0.49
N LEU A 51 6.09 -9.16 -0.98
CA LEU A 51 6.96 -10.01 -0.16
C LEU A 51 7.73 -9.16 0.86
N ARG A 52 8.37 -8.07 0.43
CA ARG A 52 9.12 -7.17 1.32
C ARG A 52 8.23 -6.57 2.42
N SER A 53 7.01 -6.14 2.07
CA SER A 53 6.05 -5.57 3.04
C SER A 53 5.69 -6.58 4.12
N ILE A 54 5.37 -7.81 3.72
CA ILE A 54 4.99 -8.88 4.65
C ILE A 54 6.17 -9.23 5.58
N LEU A 55 7.39 -9.29 5.05
CA LEU A 55 8.58 -9.50 5.85
C LEU A 55 8.77 -8.39 6.88
N PHE A 56 8.54 -7.14 6.49
CA PHE A 56 8.64 -6.01 7.44
C PHE A 56 7.56 -6.07 8.49
N GLU A 57 6.35 -6.44 8.13
CA GLU A 57 5.26 -6.58 9.09
C GLU A 57 5.54 -7.68 10.13
N VAL A 58 5.97 -8.87 9.70
CA VAL A 58 6.27 -9.98 10.63
C VAL A 58 7.47 -9.68 11.51
N LEU A 59 8.48 -8.98 10.98
CA LEU A 59 9.62 -8.53 11.78
C LEU A 59 9.25 -7.34 12.70
N CYS A 60 7.96 -6.98 12.82
CA CYS A 60 7.45 -5.85 13.59
C CYS A 60 8.08 -4.51 13.23
N ILE A 61 8.37 -4.33 11.93
CA ILE A 61 9.01 -3.15 11.36
C ILE A 61 8.20 -2.62 10.16
N ALA A 62 6.91 -2.95 10.09
CA ALA A 62 5.97 -2.47 9.06
C ALA A 62 5.96 -0.94 8.94
N ASP A 63 6.25 -0.24 10.04
CA ASP A 63 6.36 1.22 10.11
C ASP A 63 7.62 1.76 9.39
N LEU A 64 8.58 0.89 9.06
CA LEU A 64 9.84 1.22 8.41
C LEU A 64 9.73 0.97 6.89
N GLN A 65 8.84 1.72 6.24
CA GLN A 65 8.74 1.73 4.79
C GLN A 65 9.93 2.48 4.16
N GLY A 66 10.38 2.04 2.98
CA GLY A 66 11.40 2.75 2.19
C GLY A 66 12.83 2.24 2.26
N LEU A 67 13.07 1.06 2.81
CA LEU A 67 14.37 0.39 2.72
C LEU A 67 14.63 -0.12 1.29
N ASP A 68 15.63 0.45 0.61
CA ASP A 68 16.17 -0.10 -0.65
C ASP A 68 17.06 -1.31 -0.35
N ARG A 69 16.44 -2.39 0.11
CA ARG A 69 17.08 -3.67 0.39
C ARG A 69 16.28 -4.80 -0.23
N ASP A 70 17.02 -5.74 -0.79
CA ASP A 70 16.52 -7.03 -1.22
C ASP A 70 16.03 -7.83 0.02
N PRO A 71 14.76 -8.26 0.10
CA PRO A 71 14.27 -9.28 1.03
C PRO A 71 15.25 -10.40 1.38
N VAL A 72 15.92 -10.99 0.39
CA VAL A 72 16.93 -12.04 0.55
C VAL A 72 18.17 -11.50 1.25
N ASP A 73 18.60 -10.25 1.03
CA ASP A 73 19.69 -9.63 1.82
C ASP A 73 19.28 -9.44 3.28
N ILE A 74 18.05 -8.98 3.51
CA ILE A 74 17.50 -8.76 4.86
C ILE A 74 17.42 -10.11 5.57
N ILE A 75 16.88 -11.12 4.90
CA ILE A 75 16.72 -12.46 5.41
C ILE A 75 18.07 -13.17 5.59
N ASN A 76 19.04 -13.04 4.68
CA ASN A 76 20.38 -13.58 4.83
C ASN A 76 21.10 -12.98 6.03
N ARG A 77 20.88 -11.68 6.29
CA ARG A 77 21.37 -11.03 7.51
C ARG A 77 20.65 -11.53 8.77
N VAL A 78 19.34 -11.78 8.71
CA VAL A 78 18.57 -12.40 9.81
C VAL A 78 19.00 -13.85 10.05
N GLY A 79 19.25 -14.65 9.00
CA GLY A 79 19.71 -16.04 9.11
C GLY A 79 21.13 -16.18 9.68
N LYS A 80 21.95 -15.13 9.59
CA LYS A 80 23.24 -15.03 10.29
C LYS A 80 23.10 -14.73 11.80
N LEU A 81 21.89 -14.46 12.30
CA LEU A 81 21.61 -14.34 13.74
C LEU A 81 21.41 -15.75 14.34
N GLU A 82 22.47 -16.55 14.36
CA GLU A 82 22.44 -17.86 15.03
C GLU A 82 22.06 -17.69 16.51
N GLY A 83 21.00 -18.37 16.94
CA GLY A 83 20.71 -18.63 18.37
C GLY A 83 20.06 -17.53 19.20
N ARG A 84 19.44 -16.50 18.60
CA ARG A 84 18.68 -15.48 19.37
C ARG A 84 17.19 -15.51 19.08
N PRO A 85 16.31 -15.40 20.10
CA PRO A 85 14.87 -15.26 19.89
C PRO A 85 14.57 -13.90 19.22
N ILE A 86 14.23 -13.97 17.93
CA ILE A 86 14.00 -12.82 17.03
C ILE A 86 12.85 -11.92 17.53
N SER A 87 11.91 -12.45 18.33
CA SER A 87 10.74 -11.73 18.83
C SER A 87 11.04 -10.52 19.73
N SER A 88 12.24 -10.44 20.32
CA SER A 88 12.65 -9.32 21.20
C SER A 88 13.77 -8.44 20.63
N SER A 89 14.38 -8.81 19.50
CA SER A 89 15.56 -8.15 18.94
C SER A 89 15.44 -7.63 17.49
N ALA A 90 14.27 -7.74 16.86
CA ALA A 90 14.06 -7.27 15.48
C ALA A 90 14.15 -5.73 15.33
N ARG A 91 13.73 -4.99 16.37
CA ARG A 91 13.72 -3.51 16.36
C ARG A 91 15.13 -2.89 16.31
N PRO A 92 16.10 -3.25 17.17
CA PRO A 92 17.47 -2.76 17.06
C PRO A 92 18.09 -3.01 15.68
N PHE A 93 17.81 -4.18 15.09
CA PHE A 93 18.30 -4.53 13.76
C PHE A 93 17.72 -3.64 12.66
N ALA A 94 16.43 -3.35 12.69
CA ALA A 94 15.81 -2.48 11.68
C ALA A 94 16.18 -1.01 11.86
N ILE A 95 16.38 -0.57 13.11
CA ILE A 95 17.00 0.73 13.41
C ILE A 95 18.40 0.80 12.79
N GLU A 96 19.20 -0.25 12.91
CA GLU A 96 20.54 -0.31 12.31
C GLU A 96 20.50 -0.31 10.78
N LEU A 97 19.58 -1.07 10.18
CA LEU A 97 19.37 -1.05 8.73
C LEU A 97 18.99 0.35 8.22
N LEU A 98 18.14 1.08 8.94
CA LEU A 98 17.82 2.46 8.60
C LEU A 98 19.02 3.38 8.77
N ARG A 99 19.79 3.24 9.86
CA ARG A 99 21.02 4.01 10.05
C ARG A 99 22.02 3.79 8.91
N GLU A 100 22.19 2.54 8.46
CA GLU A 100 23.02 2.22 7.30
C GLU A 100 22.50 2.89 6.02
N GLN A 101 21.19 2.90 5.78
CA GLN A 101 20.61 3.53 4.60
C GLN A 101 20.72 5.06 4.66
N VAL A 102 20.51 5.65 5.83
CA VAL A 102 20.73 7.08 6.08
C VAL A 102 22.19 7.46 5.80
N ALA A 103 23.14 6.67 6.29
CA ALA A 103 24.56 6.86 6.04
C ALA A 103 24.95 6.70 4.56
N ARG A 104 24.14 5.98 3.78
CA ARG A 104 24.30 5.76 2.34
C ARG A 104 23.37 6.62 1.48
N TYR A 105 22.62 7.54 2.08
CA TYR A 105 21.71 8.46 1.40
C TYR A 105 20.50 7.81 0.69
N ASN A 106 20.05 6.66 1.17
CA ASN A 106 19.10 5.76 0.48
C ASN A 106 17.78 5.57 1.24
N THR A 107 17.09 6.66 1.54
CA THR A 107 15.83 6.67 2.31
C THR A 107 14.66 7.33 1.55
N PHE A 108 14.40 6.90 0.31
CA PHE A 108 13.52 7.58 -0.64
C PHE A 108 12.00 7.41 -0.42
N PHE A 109 11.54 6.69 0.59
CA PHE A 109 10.10 6.48 0.80
C PHE A 109 9.76 6.42 2.28
N LEU A 110 10.53 7.16 3.08
CA LEU A 110 10.14 7.34 4.48
C LEU A 110 8.90 8.23 4.49
N ASP A 111 7.96 7.94 5.38
CA ASP A 111 6.86 8.83 5.74
C ASP A 111 7.14 9.30 7.16
N ILE A 112 7.75 10.48 7.31
CA ILE A 112 8.04 11.17 8.57
C ILE A 112 6.76 11.31 9.40
N ASP A 113 5.60 11.62 8.82
CA ASP A 113 4.35 11.78 9.59
C ASP A 113 3.88 10.45 10.18
N ALA A 114 4.03 9.35 9.43
CA ALA A 114 3.80 8.00 9.94
C ALA A 114 4.87 7.61 10.97
N LEU A 115 6.15 7.89 10.71
CA LEU A 115 7.26 7.58 11.60
C LEU A 115 7.15 8.32 12.93
N GLN A 116 6.69 9.58 12.93
CA GLN A 116 6.42 10.38 14.12
C GLN A 116 5.36 9.73 15.04
N LYS A 117 4.40 9.01 14.45
CA LYS A 117 3.33 8.30 15.18
C LYS A 117 3.74 6.86 15.55
N SER A 118 4.90 6.42 15.09
CA SER A 118 5.42 5.06 15.30
C SER A 118 6.45 5.00 16.44
N LEU A 119 6.84 3.78 16.80
CA LEU A 119 7.97 3.54 17.70
C LEU A 119 9.34 3.97 17.12
N GLY A 120 9.39 4.31 15.82
CA GLY A 120 10.57 4.81 15.11
C GLY A 120 10.80 6.32 15.20
N ALA A 121 9.91 7.08 15.85
CA ALA A 121 9.98 8.54 15.94
C ALA A 121 11.34 9.09 16.43
N VAL A 122 12.06 8.34 17.26
CA VAL A 122 13.40 8.67 17.77
C VAL A 122 14.46 8.85 16.66
N LEU A 123 14.24 8.26 15.49
CA LEU A 123 15.16 8.35 14.36
C LEU A 123 14.94 9.58 13.48
N VAL A 124 13.76 10.23 13.59
CA VAL A 124 13.37 11.35 12.72
C VAL A 124 14.41 12.48 12.74
N PRO A 125 14.96 12.93 13.89
CA PRO A 125 16.00 13.97 13.90
C PRO A 125 17.25 13.56 13.12
N GLN A 126 17.71 12.30 13.28
CA GLN A 126 18.92 11.80 12.62
C GLN A 126 18.74 11.70 11.10
N ILE A 127 17.54 11.32 10.64
CA ILE A 127 17.19 11.31 9.23
C ILE A 127 17.24 12.73 8.65
N ILE A 128 16.64 13.71 9.34
CA ILE A 128 16.63 15.12 8.91
C ILE A 128 18.07 15.67 8.82
N GLU A 129 18.90 15.43 9.84
CA GLU A 129 20.30 15.89 9.87
C GLU A 129 21.14 15.32 8.72
N ALA A 130 21.05 14.02 8.47
CA ALA A 130 21.78 13.37 7.39
C ALA A 130 21.37 13.89 6.01
N ARG A 131 20.06 14.14 5.82
CA ARG A 131 19.55 14.75 4.58
C ARG A 131 20.03 16.18 4.42
N LEU A 132 20.02 16.98 5.49
CA LEU A 132 20.59 18.33 5.43
C LEU A 132 22.07 18.32 5.03
N ALA A 133 22.85 17.35 5.52
CA ALA A 133 24.27 17.21 5.19
C ALA A 133 24.50 16.86 3.71
N GLU A 134 23.71 15.93 3.16
CA GLU A 134 23.76 15.55 1.73
C GLU A 134 23.52 16.74 0.81
N VAL A 135 22.53 17.56 1.15
CA VAL A 135 22.12 18.72 0.37
C VAL A 135 23.19 19.78 0.38
N LYS A 136 23.74 20.08 1.55
CA LYS A 136 24.87 20.98 1.70
C LYS A 136 26.09 20.50 0.90
N HIS A 137 26.30 19.19 0.78
CA HIS A 137 27.38 18.65 -0.05
C HIS A 137 27.10 18.88 -1.55
N MET A 138 25.88 18.63 -2.01
CA MET A 138 25.50 18.83 -3.42
C MET A 138 25.50 20.30 -3.85
N CYS A 139 24.93 21.20 -3.06
CA CYS A 139 24.83 22.64 -3.38
C CYS A 139 26.19 23.33 -3.52
N ARG A 140 27.29 22.71 -3.04
CA ARG A 140 28.65 23.20 -3.29
C ARG A 140 29.08 23.07 -4.76
N GLY A 141 28.38 22.27 -5.56
CA GLY A 141 28.49 22.25 -7.02
C GLY A 141 27.38 23.08 -7.67
N ARG A 142 27.60 23.57 -8.91
CA ARG A 142 26.51 24.10 -9.74
C ARG A 142 25.58 22.93 -10.12
N VAL A 143 24.56 22.68 -9.31
CA VAL A 143 23.63 21.55 -9.49
C VAL A 143 22.32 22.08 -10.11
N SER A 144 21.84 21.41 -11.17
CA SER A 144 20.56 21.72 -11.80
C SER A 144 19.39 21.29 -10.91
N SER A 145 18.22 21.90 -11.09
CA SER A 145 17.01 21.46 -10.39
C SER A 145 16.69 19.99 -10.64
N SER A 146 16.95 19.47 -11.84
CA SER A 146 16.78 18.05 -12.17
C SER A 146 17.67 17.14 -11.31
N ALA A 147 18.92 17.53 -11.08
CA ALA A 147 19.83 16.80 -10.21
C ALA A 147 19.45 16.92 -8.73
N LEU A 148 18.94 18.08 -8.30
CA LEU A 148 18.37 18.25 -6.97
C LEU A 148 17.12 17.37 -6.78
N ILE A 149 16.20 17.36 -7.74
CA ILE A 149 14.98 16.54 -7.79
C ILE A 149 15.33 15.04 -7.72
N SER A 150 16.35 14.61 -8.48
CA SER A 150 16.87 13.24 -8.50
C SER A 150 17.32 12.77 -7.11
N THR A 151 17.79 13.70 -6.28
CA THR A 151 18.26 13.41 -4.92
C THR A 151 17.18 13.62 -3.84
N TYR A 152 16.27 14.59 -4.02
CA TYR A 152 15.32 15.03 -2.99
C TYR A 152 13.95 14.36 -3.00
N TYR A 153 13.47 13.80 -4.12
CA TYR A 153 12.04 13.44 -4.29
C TYR A 153 11.55 12.21 -3.53
N GLY A 154 12.34 11.71 -2.58
CA GLY A 154 11.94 10.61 -1.73
C GLY A 154 10.98 10.94 -0.57
N PHE A 155 10.57 12.20 -0.42
CA PHE A 155 9.67 12.59 0.68
C PHE A 155 8.43 13.36 0.20
N THR A 156 8.47 13.93 -1.00
CA THR A 156 7.41 14.79 -1.55
C THR A 156 7.45 14.66 -3.06
N PHE A 157 6.82 13.64 -3.64
CA PHE A 157 6.12 13.93 -4.89
C PHE A 157 5.03 14.91 -4.52
N ALA A 158 5.34 16.20 -4.70
CA ALA A 158 4.50 17.38 -4.55
C ALA A 158 3.05 16.96 -4.35
N THR A 159 2.64 16.90 -3.09
CA THR A 159 1.33 16.41 -2.70
C THR A 159 0.29 17.19 -3.50
N SER A 160 -0.45 16.47 -4.35
CA SER A 160 -1.71 16.86 -4.96
C SER A 160 -1.72 18.19 -5.74
N ALA A 161 -1.77 18.11 -7.07
CA ALA A 161 -2.22 19.17 -7.97
C ALA A 161 -1.48 20.53 -7.86
N VAL A 162 -0.40 20.68 -8.61
CA VAL A 162 0.13 22.02 -8.94
C VAL A 162 -0.14 22.28 -10.41
N ARG A 163 -1.40 22.61 -10.69
CA ARG A 163 -1.71 23.57 -11.74
C ARG A 163 -1.66 24.93 -11.04
N GLN A 164 -0.93 25.87 -11.65
CA GLN A 164 -0.82 27.31 -11.32
C GLN A 164 0.44 27.73 -10.53
N GLU A 165 1.43 28.20 -11.31
CA GLU A 165 2.30 29.39 -11.18
C GLU A 165 2.88 29.91 -9.84
N GLU A 166 2.65 29.30 -8.67
CA GLU A 166 3.14 29.86 -7.39
C GLU A 166 4.30 29.09 -6.73
N TRP A 167 5.21 28.52 -7.53
CA TRP A 167 6.30 27.65 -7.05
C TRP A 167 7.62 28.32 -6.68
N SER A 168 7.65 29.65 -6.51
CA SER A 168 8.84 30.31 -5.93
C SER A 168 8.80 30.34 -4.40
N ALA A 169 7.64 30.42 -3.75
CA ALA A 169 7.56 30.67 -2.30
C ALA A 169 7.78 29.42 -1.42
N GLY A 170 7.28 28.24 -1.82
CA GLY A 170 7.31 27.03 -0.99
C GLY A 170 8.69 26.40 -0.84
N LEU A 171 9.46 26.31 -1.93
CA LEU A 171 10.84 25.82 -1.91
C LEU A 171 11.75 26.78 -1.12
N HIS A 172 11.59 28.09 -1.31
CA HIS A 172 12.33 29.08 -0.52
C HIS A 172 11.95 29.08 0.97
N SER A 173 10.69 28.85 1.32
CA SER A 173 10.25 28.71 2.73
C SER A 173 10.87 27.47 3.39
N PHE A 174 10.81 26.32 2.72
CA PHE A 174 11.38 25.06 3.22
C PHE A 174 12.91 25.11 3.34
N LEU A 175 13.60 25.69 2.36
CA LEU A 175 15.05 25.90 2.41
C LEU A 175 15.44 26.94 3.48
N GLY A 176 14.62 27.98 3.67
CA GLY A 176 14.79 28.97 4.72
C GLY A 176 14.66 28.39 6.14
N GLU A 177 13.68 27.50 6.37
CA GLU A 177 13.52 26.77 7.64
C GLU A 177 14.72 25.85 7.95
N LEU A 178 15.41 25.37 6.91
CA LEU A 178 16.63 24.57 7.03
C LEU A 178 17.92 25.42 7.11
N GLY A 179 17.80 26.75 7.13
CA GLY A 179 18.92 27.69 7.22
C GLY A 179 19.73 27.85 5.94
N ILE A 180 19.14 27.54 4.78
CA ILE A 180 19.76 27.65 3.46
C ILE A 180 19.19 28.90 2.79
N LEU A 181 20.01 29.97 2.75
CA LEU A 181 19.61 31.29 2.24
C LEU A 181 19.75 31.36 0.72
N GLY A 182 18.82 32.07 0.08
CA GLY A 182 18.51 31.99 -1.36
C GLY A 182 19.61 32.38 -2.35
N ASP A 183 20.79 32.82 -1.90
CA ASP A 183 21.90 33.21 -2.76
C ASP A 183 22.87 32.05 -3.07
N ASP A 184 22.80 30.93 -2.33
CA ASP A 184 23.69 29.77 -2.48
C ASP A 184 23.21 28.74 -3.53
N ILE A 185 22.00 28.91 -4.07
CA ILE A 185 21.38 27.95 -4.99
C ILE A 185 20.94 28.66 -6.28
N SER A 186 21.75 28.52 -7.33
CA SER A 186 21.36 28.91 -8.69
C SER A 186 20.60 27.76 -9.36
N CYS A 187 19.27 27.76 -9.28
CA CYS A 187 18.43 26.79 -9.98
C CYS A 187 17.61 27.48 -11.07
N THR A 188 18.01 27.32 -12.33
CA THR A 188 17.14 27.58 -13.48
C THR A 188 16.23 26.37 -13.67
N MET A 189 14.94 26.55 -13.39
CA MET A 189 13.93 25.53 -13.68
C MET A 189 13.70 25.50 -15.20
N GLU A 190 14.10 24.41 -15.86
CA GLU A 190 13.67 24.15 -17.23
C GLU A 190 12.20 23.73 -17.21
N TYR A 191 11.38 24.36 -18.05
CA TYR A 191 9.94 24.13 -18.15
C TYR A 191 9.59 22.75 -18.75
N ASP A 192 10.59 21.97 -19.15
CA ASP A 192 10.45 20.71 -19.88
C ASP A 192 11.23 19.58 -19.17
N PHE A 193 10.83 19.29 -17.93
CA PHE A 193 11.40 18.18 -17.17
C PHE A 193 11.09 16.84 -17.86
N ASP A 194 12.13 16.18 -18.36
CA ASP A 194 12.05 14.81 -18.88
C ASP A 194 12.43 13.80 -17.78
N PRO A 195 11.48 12.99 -17.26
CA PRO A 195 11.75 11.94 -16.28
C PRO A 195 12.78 10.90 -16.78
N GLU A 196 12.98 10.75 -18.08
CA GLU A 196 13.95 9.80 -18.64
C GLU A 196 15.40 10.25 -18.42
N LEU A 197 15.63 11.56 -18.29
CA LEU A 197 16.95 12.17 -18.06
C LEU A 197 17.36 12.14 -16.57
N VAL A 198 16.48 11.70 -15.68
CA VAL A 198 16.78 11.54 -14.25
C VAL A 198 17.63 10.30 -14.01
N SER A 199 18.72 10.46 -13.24
CA SER A 199 19.60 9.37 -12.84
C SER A 199 19.62 9.21 -11.32
N PHE A 200 19.52 7.96 -10.84
CA PHE A 200 19.54 7.62 -9.42
C PHE A 200 20.80 6.80 -9.12
N SER A 201 21.95 7.47 -9.00
CA SER A 201 23.28 6.84 -8.87
C SER A 201 23.53 6.14 -7.52
N ASN A 202 22.71 6.44 -6.51
CA ASN A 202 22.75 5.85 -5.18
C ASN A 202 21.70 4.75 -4.96
N ALA A 203 20.78 4.53 -5.91
CA ALA A 203 19.72 3.53 -5.80
C ALA A 203 20.07 2.22 -6.55
N SER A 204 19.43 1.12 -6.16
CA SER A 204 19.40 -0.08 -7.00
C SER A 204 18.66 0.19 -8.32
N ASP A 205 18.95 -0.56 -9.39
CA ASP A 205 18.26 -0.42 -10.68
C ASP A 205 16.74 -0.53 -10.54
N GLN A 206 16.27 -1.40 -9.64
CA GLN A 206 14.86 -1.58 -9.37
C GLN A 206 14.24 -0.36 -8.66
N THR A 207 14.95 0.23 -7.69
CA THR A 207 14.49 1.45 -7.03
C THR A 207 14.58 2.65 -7.97
N ALA A 208 15.58 2.71 -8.84
CA ALA A 208 15.66 3.71 -9.90
C ALA A 208 14.48 3.60 -10.87
N GLU A 209 14.14 2.40 -11.34
CA GLU A 209 12.97 2.17 -12.20
C GLU A 209 11.67 2.56 -11.51
N LEU A 210 11.49 2.16 -10.24
CA LEU A 210 10.34 2.54 -9.43
C LEU A 210 10.21 4.07 -9.33
N LEU A 211 11.29 4.77 -8.96
CA LEU A 211 11.30 6.22 -8.80
C LEU A 211 11.02 6.94 -10.13
N LYS A 212 11.64 6.49 -11.23
CA LYS A 212 11.33 7.00 -12.59
C LYS A 212 9.85 6.84 -12.93
N THR A 213 9.29 5.67 -12.65
CA THR A 213 7.89 5.39 -12.94
C THR A 213 6.97 6.29 -12.10
N ILE A 214 7.29 6.54 -10.83
CA ILE A 214 6.52 7.46 -9.98
C ILE A 214 6.66 8.93 -10.47
N LEU A 215 7.82 9.34 -10.98
CA LEU A 215 7.96 10.65 -11.65
C LEU A 215 7.00 10.79 -12.82
N VAL A 216 6.95 9.80 -13.71
CA VAL A 216 6.01 9.80 -14.85
C VAL A 216 4.55 9.80 -14.37
N LEU A 217 4.24 9.07 -13.29
CA LEU A 217 2.90 9.01 -12.69
C LEU A 217 2.38 10.40 -12.26
N THR A 218 3.27 11.32 -11.90
CA THR A 218 2.89 12.68 -11.47
C THR A 218 2.96 13.72 -12.60
N GLY A 219 3.31 13.29 -13.82
CA GLY A 219 3.48 14.16 -14.97
C GLY A 219 2.18 14.74 -15.54
N PRO A 220 2.27 15.78 -16.38
CA PRO A 220 1.10 16.48 -16.92
C PRO A 220 0.30 15.65 -17.93
N ASN A 221 0.95 14.72 -18.63
CA ASN A 221 0.34 13.89 -19.67
C ASN A 221 -0.43 12.71 -19.07
N SER A 222 -1.74 12.69 -19.25
CA SER A 222 -2.62 11.65 -18.68
C SER A 222 -2.42 10.26 -19.27
N GLY A 223 -2.00 10.14 -20.54
CA GLY A 223 -1.62 8.85 -21.14
C GLY A 223 -0.39 8.27 -20.45
N LYS A 224 0.66 9.07 -20.30
CA LYS A 224 1.88 8.68 -19.58
C LYS A 224 1.60 8.35 -18.11
N ARG A 225 0.70 9.09 -17.44
CA ARG A 225 0.29 8.76 -16.05
C ARG A 225 -0.39 7.39 -15.96
N ALA A 226 -1.28 7.06 -16.90
CA ALA A 226 -1.94 5.77 -16.92
C ALA A 226 -0.95 4.62 -17.16
N GLU A 227 -0.06 4.77 -18.15
CA GLU A 227 1.00 3.80 -18.43
C GLU A 227 1.93 3.61 -17.21
N ALA A 228 2.31 4.70 -16.54
CA ALA A 228 3.08 4.63 -15.31
C ALA A 228 2.33 3.92 -14.19
N ALA A 229 1.03 4.17 -14.02
CA ALA A 229 0.23 3.44 -13.03
C ALA A 229 0.18 1.94 -13.33
N GLU A 230 -0.06 1.55 -14.58
CA GLU A 230 -0.01 0.14 -15.00
C GLU A 230 1.37 -0.48 -14.74
N ARG A 231 2.44 0.24 -15.07
CA ARG A 231 3.82 -0.22 -14.82
C ARG A 231 4.08 -0.41 -13.32
N LEU A 232 3.62 0.51 -12.47
CA LEU A 232 3.72 0.35 -11.01
C LEU A 232 2.92 -0.84 -10.50
N GLY A 233 1.78 -1.16 -11.12
CA GLY A 233 1.03 -2.38 -10.87
C GLY A 233 1.82 -3.64 -11.22
N CYS A 234 2.53 -3.66 -12.36
CA CYS A 234 3.42 -4.75 -12.73
C CYS A 234 4.66 -4.86 -11.84
N ILE A 235 5.17 -3.74 -11.32
CA ILE A 235 6.28 -3.72 -10.35
C ILE A 235 5.78 -4.22 -8.97
N ALA A 236 4.51 -3.95 -8.64
CA ALA A 236 3.82 -4.25 -7.38
C ALA A 236 4.65 -3.91 -6.13
N ASP A 237 5.34 -2.76 -6.15
CA ASP A 237 6.10 -2.28 -5.00
C ASP A 237 5.21 -1.47 -4.04
N PRO A 238 5.06 -1.86 -2.76
CA PRO A 238 4.33 -1.14 -1.72
C PRO A 238 4.69 0.33 -1.61
N ARG A 239 5.93 0.70 -1.94
CA ARG A 239 6.38 2.10 -1.93
C ARG A 239 5.61 2.96 -2.90
N SER A 240 5.05 2.37 -3.96
CA SER A 240 4.20 3.07 -4.92
C SER A 240 2.77 3.28 -4.43
N GLU A 241 2.34 2.54 -3.40
CA GLU A 241 0.94 2.52 -2.94
C GLU A 241 0.42 3.91 -2.60
N TYR A 242 1.21 4.67 -1.84
CA TYR A 242 0.85 6.03 -1.45
C TYR A 242 0.59 6.92 -2.68
N TYR A 243 1.44 6.84 -3.69
CA TYR A 243 1.34 7.67 -4.90
C TYR A 243 0.18 7.23 -5.79
N LEU A 244 -0.01 5.91 -5.93
CA LEU A 244 -1.15 5.35 -6.65
C LEU A 244 -2.49 5.74 -6.00
N ARG A 245 -2.58 5.79 -4.67
CA ARG A 245 -3.76 6.32 -3.97
C ARG A 245 -4.06 7.77 -4.31
N LYS A 246 -3.04 8.60 -4.54
CA LYS A 246 -3.22 10.02 -4.89
C LYS A 246 -3.80 10.16 -6.30
N VAL A 247 -3.32 9.37 -7.26
CA VAL A 247 -3.82 9.40 -8.64
C VAL A 247 -5.11 8.60 -8.86
N ALA A 248 -5.55 7.80 -7.88
CA ALA A 248 -6.87 7.17 -7.91
C ALA A 248 -8.03 8.18 -7.97
N GLY A 249 -7.79 9.45 -7.63
CA GLY A 249 -8.75 10.56 -7.79
C GLY A 249 -8.51 11.44 -9.03
N ASP A 250 -7.75 10.97 -10.03
CA ASP A 250 -7.45 11.76 -11.24
C ASP A 250 -8.72 12.17 -12.02
N GLN A 251 -8.67 13.34 -12.66
CA GLN A 251 -9.78 13.83 -13.48
C GLN A 251 -10.13 12.90 -14.65
N TYR A 252 -9.17 12.10 -15.14
CA TYR A 252 -9.36 11.19 -16.26
C TYR A 252 -9.69 9.75 -15.82
N PRO A 253 -10.81 9.16 -16.28
CA PRO A 253 -11.22 7.81 -15.88
C PRO A 253 -10.19 6.71 -16.15
N TRP A 254 -9.46 6.78 -17.27
CA TRP A 254 -8.44 5.77 -17.60
C TRP A 254 -7.23 5.82 -16.65
N VAL A 255 -6.88 6.99 -16.11
CA VAL A 255 -5.84 7.11 -15.08
C VAL A 255 -6.33 6.53 -13.76
N ARG A 256 -7.57 6.87 -13.34
CA ARG A 256 -8.17 6.29 -12.13
C ARG A 256 -8.25 4.77 -12.19
N LEU A 257 -8.71 4.23 -13.32
CA LEU A 257 -8.78 2.79 -13.55
C LEU A 257 -7.41 2.13 -13.44
N SER A 258 -6.39 2.70 -14.08
CA SER A 258 -5.02 2.19 -14.04
C SER A 258 -4.45 2.21 -12.61
N ALA A 259 -4.72 3.29 -11.87
CA ALA A 259 -4.33 3.41 -10.47
C ALA A 259 -5.03 2.39 -9.57
N ILE A 260 -6.34 2.20 -9.70
CA ILE A 260 -7.11 1.22 -8.91
C ILE A 260 -6.69 -0.21 -9.25
N ARG A 261 -6.40 -0.52 -10.53
CA ARG A 261 -5.81 -1.80 -10.93
C ARG A 261 -4.46 -2.03 -10.27
N ALA A 262 -3.56 -1.05 -10.33
CA ALA A 262 -2.25 -1.15 -9.71
C ALA A 262 -2.34 -1.33 -8.18
N LEU A 263 -3.25 -0.60 -7.51
CA LEU A 263 -3.53 -0.80 -6.09
C LEU A 263 -4.10 -2.19 -5.81
N THR A 264 -4.93 -2.75 -6.70
CA THR A 264 -5.48 -4.12 -6.58
C THR A 264 -4.40 -5.18 -6.75
N GLU A 265 -3.39 -4.92 -7.59
CA GLU A 265 -2.20 -5.76 -7.70
C GLU A 265 -1.37 -5.74 -6.42
N ILE A 266 -1.22 -4.57 -5.79
CA ILE A 266 -0.45 -4.36 -4.56
C ILE A 266 -1.20 -4.87 -3.31
N ALA A 267 -2.53 -4.69 -3.25
CA ALA A 267 -3.47 -5.21 -2.26
C ALA A 267 -3.09 -4.96 -0.79
N LEU A 268 -2.73 -3.72 -0.44
CA LEU A 268 -2.34 -3.37 0.93
C LEU A 268 -3.49 -2.77 1.75
N PRO A 269 -3.56 -3.02 3.08
CA PRO A 269 -4.58 -2.45 3.95
C PRO A 269 -4.74 -0.91 3.88
N PRO A 270 -3.66 -0.10 3.72
CA PRO A 270 -3.81 1.35 3.53
C PRO A 270 -4.66 1.73 2.32
N SER A 271 -4.78 0.88 1.29
CA SER A 271 -5.56 1.17 0.07
C SER A 271 -7.07 0.99 0.26
N VAL A 272 -7.52 0.39 1.38
CA VAL A 272 -8.93 0.06 1.62
C VAL A 272 -9.85 1.27 1.46
N LEU A 273 -9.50 2.40 2.07
CA LEU A 273 -10.31 3.61 1.95
C LEU A 273 -10.39 4.08 0.49
N THR A 274 -9.29 4.01 -0.26
CA THR A 274 -9.26 4.38 -1.67
C THR A 274 -10.19 3.50 -2.50
N PHE A 275 -10.22 2.18 -2.25
CA PHE A 275 -11.17 1.29 -2.92
C PHE A 275 -12.62 1.60 -2.54
N ILE A 276 -12.92 1.86 -1.26
CA ILE A 276 -14.28 2.21 -0.82
C ILE A 276 -14.77 3.49 -1.52
N HIS A 277 -13.92 4.51 -1.66
CA HIS A 277 -14.28 5.71 -2.42
C HIS A 277 -14.50 5.39 -3.91
N ALA A 278 -13.67 4.52 -4.50
CA ALA A 278 -13.78 4.12 -5.90
C ALA A 278 -15.04 3.27 -6.21
N LEU A 279 -15.72 2.70 -5.21
CA LEU A 279 -17.06 2.11 -5.38
C LEU A 279 -18.12 3.13 -5.78
N GLY A 280 -17.89 4.43 -5.54
CA GLY A 280 -18.76 5.52 -5.98
C GLY A 280 -18.35 6.14 -7.33
N ASP A 281 -17.38 5.58 -8.04
CA ASP A 281 -16.89 6.17 -9.29
C ASP A 281 -17.95 6.13 -10.40
N LEU A 282 -17.96 7.15 -11.28
CA LEU A 282 -18.87 7.19 -12.42
C LEU A 282 -18.58 6.07 -13.43
N ASP A 283 -17.32 5.66 -13.57
CA ASP A 283 -16.91 4.60 -14.48
C ASP A 283 -17.11 3.21 -13.85
N SER A 284 -17.95 2.38 -14.47
CA SER A 284 -18.26 1.03 -13.99
C SER A 284 -17.03 0.10 -13.93
N SER A 285 -16.01 0.35 -14.76
CA SER A 285 -14.77 -0.42 -14.75
C SER A 285 -13.97 -0.13 -13.49
N VAL A 286 -13.95 1.14 -13.05
CA VAL A 286 -13.29 1.55 -11.81
C VAL A 286 -13.99 0.92 -10.61
N ARG A 287 -15.34 0.95 -10.58
CA ARG A 287 -16.12 0.31 -9.50
C ARG A 287 -15.88 -1.20 -9.42
N SER A 288 -15.90 -1.89 -10.56
CA SER A 288 -15.64 -3.33 -10.64
C SER A 288 -14.25 -3.69 -10.12
N GLU A 289 -13.24 -2.89 -10.48
CA GLU A 289 -11.88 -3.13 -10.01
C GLU A 289 -11.72 -2.82 -8.52
N ALA A 290 -12.39 -1.79 -8.00
CA ALA A 290 -12.38 -1.48 -6.57
C ALA A 290 -12.93 -2.63 -5.71
N VAL A 291 -13.98 -3.33 -6.18
CA VAL A 291 -14.47 -4.56 -5.53
C VAL A 291 -13.37 -5.62 -5.48
N LYS A 292 -12.68 -5.88 -6.60
CA LYS A 292 -11.56 -6.83 -6.62
C LYS A 292 -10.45 -6.42 -5.67
N GLY A 293 -10.14 -5.13 -5.58
CA GLY A 293 -9.19 -4.57 -4.63
C GLY A 293 -9.56 -4.87 -3.18
N LEU A 294 -10.82 -4.65 -2.79
CA LEU A 294 -11.32 -4.98 -1.45
C LEU A 294 -11.22 -6.49 -1.14
N VAL A 295 -11.58 -7.34 -2.10
CA VAL A 295 -11.44 -8.80 -1.99
C VAL A 295 -9.97 -9.20 -1.84
N ALA A 296 -9.08 -8.61 -2.63
CA ALA A 296 -7.65 -8.89 -2.60
C ALA A 296 -7.00 -8.48 -1.27
N VAL A 297 -7.46 -7.39 -0.64
CA VAL A 297 -7.02 -7.00 0.71
C VAL A 297 -7.56 -7.97 1.77
N GLY A 298 -8.79 -8.46 1.62
CA GLY A 298 -9.38 -9.48 2.49
C GLY A 298 -9.94 -8.93 3.82
N PRO A 299 -9.81 -9.67 4.95
CA PRO A 299 -10.47 -9.32 6.22
C PRO A 299 -10.29 -7.88 6.73
N PRO A 300 -9.09 -7.25 6.59
CA PRO A 300 -8.89 -5.87 7.00
C PRO A 300 -9.81 -4.86 6.28
N ALA A 301 -10.37 -5.21 5.12
CA ALA A 301 -11.28 -4.35 4.37
C ALA A 301 -12.71 -4.32 4.94
N VAL A 302 -13.13 -5.35 5.70
CA VAL A 302 -14.54 -5.52 6.10
C VAL A 302 -15.01 -4.45 7.08
N ALA A 303 -14.26 -4.22 8.16
CA ALA A 303 -14.67 -3.24 9.19
C ALA A 303 -14.71 -1.79 8.65
N PRO A 304 -13.71 -1.32 7.88
CA PRO A 304 -13.79 -0.01 7.22
C PRO A 304 -14.98 0.11 6.24
N LEU A 305 -15.24 -0.93 5.44
CA LEU A 305 -16.37 -0.95 4.50
C LEU A 305 -17.71 -0.81 5.24
N ILE A 306 -17.91 -1.61 6.29
CA ILE A 306 -19.11 -1.51 7.15
C ILE A 306 -19.22 -0.11 7.77
N SER A 307 -18.11 0.43 8.30
CA SER A 307 -18.11 1.74 8.96
C SER A 307 -18.51 2.87 8.02
N ILE A 308 -18.06 2.85 6.76
CA ILE A 308 -18.39 3.90 5.78
C ILE A 308 -19.84 3.78 5.34
N LEU A 309 -20.28 2.56 4.96
CA LEU A 309 -21.67 2.32 4.57
C LEU A 309 -22.66 2.65 5.70
N SER A 310 -22.22 2.55 6.96
CA SER A 310 -23.03 2.91 8.14
C SER A 310 -23.13 4.42 8.41
N LYS A 311 -22.36 5.26 7.71
CA LYS A 311 -22.35 6.72 7.90
C LYS A 311 -22.85 7.47 6.67
N GLU A 312 -22.33 7.12 5.50
CA GLU A 312 -22.54 7.86 4.25
C GLU A 312 -22.76 6.88 3.08
N PRO A 313 -24.01 6.44 2.84
CA PRO A 313 -24.30 5.49 1.77
C PRO A 313 -24.39 6.21 0.41
N ASN A 314 -23.24 6.61 -0.13
CA ASN A 314 -23.13 7.15 -1.50
C ASN A 314 -22.92 6.05 -2.55
N ILE A 315 -22.84 4.78 -2.13
CA ILE A 315 -22.65 3.60 -2.97
C ILE A 315 -24.03 3.01 -3.26
N ASP A 316 -24.26 2.55 -4.48
CA ASP A 316 -25.54 1.93 -4.83
C ASP A 316 -25.67 0.50 -4.30
N TYR A 317 -26.89 -0.05 -4.35
CA TYR A 317 -27.17 -1.42 -3.88
C TYR A 317 -26.41 -2.49 -4.67
N ALA A 318 -26.21 -2.31 -5.97
CA ALA A 318 -25.57 -3.31 -6.81
C ALA A 318 -24.07 -3.40 -6.50
N ASP A 319 -23.39 -2.27 -6.37
CA ASP A 319 -21.99 -2.19 -5.97
C ASP A 319 -21.78 -2.66 -4.53
N THR A 320 -22.73 -2.41 -3.64
CA THR A 320 -22.71 -2.95 -2.27
C THR A 320 -22.79 -4.48 -2.25
N LEU A 321 -23.68 -5.07 -3.04
CA LEU A 321 -23.79 -6.54 -3.13
C LEU A 321 -22.54 -7.16 -3.78
N ARG A 322 -21.93 -6.50 -4.77
CA ARG A 322 -20.62 -6.93 -5.29
C ARG A 322 -19.53 -6.83 -4.22
N ALA A 323 -19.53 -5.77 -3.42
CA ALA A 323 -18.56 -5.63 -2.33
C ALA A 323 -18.69 -6.73 -1.27
N ALA A 324 -19.82 -7.46 -1.19
CA ALA A 324 -19.99 -8.61 -0.31
C ALA A 324 -19.04 -9.78 -0.65
N GLU A 325 -18.36 -9.77 -1.81
CA GLU A 325 -17.26 -10.71 -2.11
C GLU A 325 -16.10 -10.63 -1.09
N VAL A 326 -16.00 -9.56 -0.31
CA VAL A 326 -15.03 -9.43 0.80
C VAL A 326 -15.32 -10.39 1.97
N ALA A 327 -16.39 -11.18 1.88
CA ALA A 327 -16.82 -12.15 2.87
C ALA A 327 -15.66 -13.06 3.32
N HIS A 328 -15.42 -13.12 4.62
CA HIS A 328 -14.39 -13.95 5.21
C HIS A 328 -14.80 -14.43 6.61
N PRO A 329 -14.53 -15.70 6.99
CA PRO A 329 -14.92 -16.24 8.30
C PRO A 329 -14.43 -15.42 9.50
N ARG A 330 -13.20 -14.88 9.43
CA ARG A 330 -12.64 -13.96 10.45
C ARG A 330 -13.43 -12.66 10.64
N SER A 331 -14.34 -12.34 9.73
CA SER A 331 -15.16 -11.14 9.76
C SER A 331 -16.59 -11.41 10.23
N LEU A 332 -16.90 -12.63 10.68
CA LEU A 332 -18.25 -13.04 11.09
C LEU A 332 -18.86 -12.08 12.11
N ASP A 333 -18.13 -11.76 13.19
CA ASP A 333 -18.65 -10.91 14.26
C ASP A 333 -18.93 -9.48 13.77
N ASN A 334 -18.04 -8.94 12.93
CA ASN A 334 -18.22 -7.63 12.30
C ASN A 334 -19.47 -7.60 11.39
N LEU A 335 -19.66 -8.65 10.59
CA LEU A 335 -20.80 -8.77 9.67
C LEU A 335 -22.11 -9.04 10.42
N ALA A 336 -22.10 -9.85 11.48
CA ALA A 336 -23.26 -10.07 12.33
C ALA A 336 -23.72 -8.77 13.01
N ALA A 337 -22.78 -7.96 13.52
CA ALA A 337 -23.08 -6.65 14.07
C ALA A 337 -23.59 -5.65 13.01
N ALA A 338 -23.19 -5.83 11.74
CA ALA A 338 -23.63 -4.99 10.64
C ALA A 338 -25.12 -5.20 10.27
N LEU A 339 -25.72 -6.36 10.57
CA LEU A 339 -27.15 -6.62 10.36
C LEU A 339 -28.06 -5.72 11.22
N THR A 340 -27.54 -5.18 12.32
CA THR A 340 -28.29 -4.29 13.22
C THR A 340 -28.06 -2.80 12.93
N GLN A 341 -27.26 -2.46 11.91
CA GLN A 341 -26.96 -1.06 11.59
C GLN A 341 -28.17 -0.32 11.04
N ARG A 342 -28.14 1.01 11.07
CA ARG A 342 -29.28 1.85 10.66
C ARG A 342 -29.64 1.68 9.18
N PHE A 343 -28.64 1.65 8.30
CA PHE A 343 -28.84 1.71 6.85
C PHE A 343 -29.07 0.33 6.24
N ASN A 344 -30.11 0.22 5.39
CA ASN A 344 -30.46 -1.05 4.76
C ASN A 344 -29.35 -1.57 3.84
N ILE A 345 -28.59 -0.68 3.20
CA ILE A 345 -27.45 -1.07 2.36
C ILE A 345 -26.37 -1.83 3.16
N THR A 346 -26.11 -1.41 4.40
CA THR A 346 -25.17 -2.09 5.30
C THR A 346 -25.70 -3.46 5.71
N LYS A 347 -27.00 -3.58 5.98
CA LYS A 347 -27.64 -4.87 6.28
C LYS A 347 -27.60 -5.81 5.08
N ALA A 348 -27.80 -5.29 3.88
CA ALA A 348 -27.74 -6.04 2.63
C ALA A 348 -26.33 -6.61 2.39
N LEU A 349 -25.29 -5.77 2.52
CA LEU A 349 -23.90 -6.23 2.48
C LEU A 349 -23.66 -7.37 3.47
N ALA A 350 -24.07 -7.15 4.72
CA ALA A 350 -23.87 -8.09 5.81
C ALA A 350 -24.58 -9.43 5.54
N ALA A 351 -25.85 -9.39 5.13
CA ALA A 351 -26.63 -10.58 4.87
C ALA A 351 -26.06 -11.42 3.72
N GLU A 352 -25.71 -10.76 2.61
CA GLU A 352 -25.08 -11.41 1.45
C GLU A 352 -23.73 -12.04 1.84
N ALA A 353 -22.87 -11.29 2.53
CA ALA A 353 -21.55 -11.77 2.95
C ALA A 353 -21.65 -12.94 3.96
N LEU A 354 -22.61 -12.90 4.90
CA LEU A 354 -22.83 -14.00 5.84
C LEU A 354 -23.35 -15.25 5.13
N GLY A 355 -24.23 -15.10 4.12
CA GLY A 355 -24.67 -16.21 3.27
C GLY A 355 -23.50 -16.87 2.52
N LYS A 356 -22.54 -16.08 2.04
CA LYS A 356 -21.33 -16.58 1.40
C LYS A 356 -20.38 -17.29 2.36
N ILE A 357 -20.30 -16.84 3.61
CA ILE A 357 -19.50 -17.50 4.65
C ILE A 357 -20.10 -18.86 5.02
N GLY A 358 -21.43 -18.96 5.12
CA GLY A 358 -22.12 -20.22 5.41
C GLY A 358 -21.92 -20.73 6.85
N ASP A 359 -21.55 -19.87 7.80
CA ASP A 359 -21.37 -20.24 9.21
C ASP A 359 -22.69 -20.17 9.97
N ASP A 360 -23.19 -21.31 10.45
CA ASP A 360 -24.49 -21.48 11.11
C ASP A 360 -24.75 -20.48 12.25
N ARG A 361 -23.70 -19.92 12.87
CA ARG A 361 -23.82 -18.87 13.88
C ARG A 361 -24.56 -17.62 13.35
N ALA A 362 -24.57 -17.38 12.04
CA ALA A 362 -25.26 -16.28 11.40
C ALA A 362 -26.77 -16.52 11.19
N VAL A 363 -27.22 -17.78 11.21
CA VAL A 363 -28.61 -18.17 10.87
C VAL A 363 -29.66 -17.46 11.73
N PRO A 364 -29.52 -17.34 13.07
CA PRO A 364 -30.51 -16.64 13.89
C PRO A 364 -30.71 -15.18 13.46
N SER A 365 -29.61 -14.47 13.17
CA SER A 365 -29.64 -13.07 12.77
C SER A 365 -30.21 -12.88 11.36
N LEU A 366 -29.93 -13.80 10.44
CA LEU A 366 -30.50 -13.79 9.09
C LEU A 366 -32.00 -14.11 9.10
N LEU A 367 -32.46 -15.06 9.93
CA LEU A 367 -33.89 -15.35 10.10
C LEU A 367 -34.65 -14.15 10.66
N GLN A 368 -34.05 -13.40 11.58
CA GLN A 368 -34.63 -12.17 12.10
C GLN A 368 -34.77 -11.12 10.98
N LEU A 369 -33.73 -10.94 10.16
CA LEU A 369 -33.78 -10.02 9.02
C LEU A 369 -34.82 -10.45 7.96
N GLY A 370 -34.95 -11.75 7.71
CA GLY A 370 -35.95 -12.35 6.80
C GLY A 370 -37.41 -12.27 7.29
N ARG A 371 -37.66 -11.78 8.51
CA ARG A 371 -39.00 -11.44 9.00
C ARG A 371 -39.29 -9.93 8.95
N GLY A 372 -38.34 -9.15 8.44
CA GLY A 372 -38.44 -7.70 8.34
C GLY A 372 -39.48 -7.21 7.31
N GLN A 373 -39.85 -5.93 7.45
CA GLN A 373 -40.81 -5.27 6.58
C GLN A 373 -40.23 -4.89 5.22
N ASP A 374 -38.92 -4.64 5.12
CA ASP A 374 -38.23 -4.32 3.88
C ASP A 374 -38.15 -5.57 2.98
N GLU A 375 -38.80 -5.51 1.82
CA GLU A 375 -38.90 -6.63 0.88
C GLU A 375 -37.56 -7.02 0.28
N GLN A 376 -36.70 -6.05 -0.03
CA GLN A 376 -35.41 -6.29 -0.64
C GLN A 376 -34.47 -6.98 0.35
N LEU A 377 -34.42 -6.49 1.60
CA LEU A 377 -33.66 -7.14 2.68
C LEU A 377 -34.18 -8.52 3.01
N ARG A 378 -35.50 -8.71 2.99
CA ARG A 378 -36.11 -10.03 3.20
C ARG A 378 -35.64 -11.03 2.14
N SER A 379 -35.68 -10.63 0.87
CA SER A 379 -35.22 -11.44 -0.26
C SER A 379 -33.75 -11.81 -0.11
N ILE A 380 -32.89 -10.84 0.21
CA ILE A 380 -31.45 -11.09 0.42
C ILE A 380 -31.21 -12.04 1.59
N ALA A 381 -31.88 -11.83 2.72
CA ALA A 381 -31.74 -12.70 3.89
C ALA A 381 -32.20 -14.15 3.62
N LEU A 382 -33.30 -14.32 2.88
CA LEU A 382 -33.79 -15.65 2.49
C LEU A 382 -32.86 -16.33 1.46
N ASN A 383 -32.31 -15.57 0.51
CA ASN A 383 -31.32 -16.07 -0.43
C ASN A 383 -30.04 -16.51 0.29
N ALA A 384 -29.57 -15.69 1.24
CA ALA A 384 -28.45 -16.04 2.11
C ALA A 384 -28.76 -17.30 2.92
N LEU A 385 -29.94 -17.44 3.53
CA LEU A 385 -30.31 -18.67 4.26
C LEU A 385 -30.35 -19.92 3.36
N ASN A 386 -30.74 -19.76 2.09
CA ASN A 386 -30.76 -20.88 1.13
C ASN A 386 -29.36 -21.39 0.77
N THR A 387 -28.28 -20.63 1.00
CA THR A 387 -26.92 -21.11 0.75
C THR A 387 -26.41 -22.06 1.83
N PHE A 388 -26.89 -21.94 3.08
CA PHE A 388 -26.51 -22.82 4.20
C PHE A 388 -26.99 -24.27 4.02
N GLY A 389 -28.05 -24.49 3.23
CA GLY A 389 -28.57 -25.83 2.93
C GLY A 389 -27.86 -26.58 1.80
N LYS A 390 -26.78 -26.01 1.24
CA LYS A 390 -26.06 -26.54 0.06
C LYS A 390 -24.59 -26.90 0.32
N SER A 391 -24.09 -26.71 1.54
CA SER A 391 -22.71 -26.96 1.96
C SER A 391 -22.51 -28.36 2.53
#